data_AF-A0A090TWC6-F1
#
_entry.id   AF-A0A090TWC6-F1
#
_cell.length_a   1.000
_cell.length_b   1.000
_cell.length_c   1.000
_cell.angle_alpha   90.00
_cell.angle_beta   90.00
_cell.angle_gamma   90.00
#
_symmetry.space_group_name_H-M   'P 1'
#
loop_
_entity.id
_entity.type
_entity.pdbx_description
1 polymer ?
#
loop_
_entity_poly.entity_id
_entity_poly.type
_entity_poly.pdbx_seq_one_letter_code
_entity_poly.pdbx_strand_id
1 'polypeptide(L)'
;MSIAVIASLAVFFGILYFLYGQQQKSHTLSRLVLFGLVLGSAFGLGLQLLFGEGHAAIGGTLEWVNVVGRGYVGLLKMIIMPLVLVSMIAAVVKLEKGGSLGKISGLTISILLATTAISALIGIVVTQVFGLSAEGLTEGARETARIAVLENRVDRVSDLTIPQMLVSFIPTNPFADLTGSRSTSIIAVVIFGVLTGIAARKVMAEKEELESPIRTFVEATQSIVMRLVKMIMH
;
A
#
# COMPACT_ATOMS: atom_id res chain seq x y z
N MET A 1 -11.83 32.94 3.18
CA MET A 1 -10.63 32.36 2.53
C MET A 1 -9.75 33.50 2.06
N SER A 2 -8.43 33.43 2.26
CA SER A 2 -7.53 34.50 1.78
C SER A 2 -7.38 34.43 0.26
N ILE A 3 -7.07 35.57 -0.36
CA ILE A 3 -6.83 35.66 -1.81
C ILE A 3 -5.71 34.68 -2.25
N ALA A 4 -4.69 34.52 -1.40
CA ALA A 4 -3.61 33.56 -1.60
C ALA A 4 -4.12 32.11 -1.72
N VAL A 5 -5.02 31.68 -0.82
CA VAL A 5 -5.61 30.32 -0.89
C VAL A 5 -6.38 30.13 -2.20
N ILE A 6 -7.18 31.13 -2.59
CA ILE A 6 -7.99 31.06 -3.82
C ILE A 6 -7.08 30.95 -5.05
N ALA A 7 -6.02 31.76 -5.12
CA ALA A 7 -5.05 31.71 -6.20
C ALA A 7 -4.34 30.34 -6.29
N SER A 8 -3.88 29.80 -5.16
CA SER A 8 -3.25 28.47 -5.11
C SER A 8 -4.21 27.35 -5.51
N LEU A 9 -5.49 27.44 -5.12
CA LEU A 9 -6.50 26.47 -5.55
C LEU A 9 -6.79 26.58 -7.05
N ALA A 10 -6.84 27.79 -7.61
CA ALA A 10 -7.00 27.98 -9.05
C ALA A 10 -5.87 27.31 -9.84
N VAL A 11 -4.62 27.44 -9.37
CA VAL A 11 -3.46 26.75 -9.96
C VAL A 11 -3.61 25.23 -9.82
N PHE A 12 -4.00 24.73 -8.64
CA PHE A 12 -4.21 23.30 -8.42
C PHE A 12 -5.30 22.71 -9.33
N PHE A 13 -6.46 23.38 -9.44
CA PHE A 13 -7.52 22.98 -10.37
C PHE A 13 -7.08 23.07 -11.83
N GLY A 14 -6.25 24.06 -12.18
CA GLY A 14 -5.63 24.15 -13.50
C GLY A 14 -4.74 22.95 -13.83
N ILE A 15 -3.93 22.50 -12.86
CA ILE A 15 -3.11 21.26 -12.99
C ILE A 15 -4.01 20.04 -13.17
N LEU A 16 -5.06 19.91 -12.36
CA LEU A 16 -6.02 18.79 -12.48
C LEU A 16 -6.72 18.79 -13.85
N TYR A 17 -7.16 19.95 -14.31
CA TYR A 17 -7.81 20.08 -15.62
C TYR A 17 -6.85 19.75 -16.77
N PHE A 18 -5.59 20.20 -16.69
CA PHE A 18 -4.55 19.83 -17.66
C PHE A 18 -4.30 18.32 -17.69
N LEU A 19 -4.19 17.69 -16.51
CA LEU A 19 -4.01 16.24 -16.40
C LEU A 19 -5.22 15.47 -16.93
N TYR A 20 -6.44 15.93 -16.64
CA TYR A 20 -7.68 15.37 -17.18
C TYR A 20 -7.73 15.48 -18.72
N GLY A 21 -7.34 16.62 -19.28
CA GLY A 21 -7.21 16.79 -20.73
C GLY A 21 -6.18 15.86 -21.37
N GLN A 22 -5.07 15.58 -20.69
CA GLN A 22 -4.11 14.56 -21.14
C GLN A 22 -4.65 13.13 -21.00
N GLN A 23 -5.46 12.84 -19.97
CA GLN A 23 -6.06 11.52 -19.79
C GLN A 23 -6.98 11.16 -20.97
N GLN A 24 -7.75 12.11 -21.48
CA GLN A 24 -8.63 11.89 -22.64
C GLN A 24 -7.86 11.64 -23.95
N LYS A 25 -6.61 12.10 -24.07
CA LYS A 25 -5.74 11.92 -25.25
C LYS A 25 -5.01 10.58 -25.26
N SER A 26 -5.56 9.56 -24.59
CA SER A 26 -5.07 8.16 -24.54
C SER A 26 -3.60 7.97 -24.14
N HIS A 27 -3.01 8.89 -23.37
CA HIS A 27 -1.71 8.67 -22.76
C HIS A 27 -1.74 7.48 -21.80
N THR A 28 -0.65 6.70 -21.75
CA THR A 28 -0.54 5.58 -20.82
C THR A 28 -0.65 6.06 -19.37
N LEU A 29 -1.33 5.28 -18.52
CA LEU A 29 -1.53 5.61 -17.10
C LEU A 29 -0.21 5.95 -16.40
N SER A 30 0.85 5.20 -16.68
CA SER A 30 2.18 5.43 -16.11
C SER A 30 2.74 6.83 -16.43
N ARG A 31 2.53 7.34 -17.65
CA ARG A 31 2.95 8.71 -18.01
C ARG A 31 2.15 9.76 -17.27
N LEU A 32 0.83 9.56 -17.13
CA LEU A 32 -0.05 10.48 -16.39
C LEU A 32 0.32 10.54 -14.91
N VAL A 33 0.62 9.39 -14.28
CA VAL A 33 1.08 9.33 -12.90
C VAL A 33 2.42 10.07 -12.74
N LEU A 34 3.36 9.88 -13.68
CA LEU A 34 4.63 10.59 -13.66
C LEU A 34 4.46 12.11 -13.82
N PHE A 35 3.61 12.56 -14.76
CA PHE A 35 3.28 13.99 -14.88
C PHE A 35 2.60 14.53 -13.62
N GLY A 36 1.68 13.78 -13.02
CA GLY A 36 1.04 14.14 -11.76
C GLY A 36 2.03 14.29 -10.61
N LEU A 37 3.01 13.37 -10.51
CA LEU A 37 4.09 13.45 -9.53
C LEU A 37 4.94 14.70 -9.74
N VAL A 38 5.38 14.96 -10.98
CA VAL A 38 6.24 16.10 -11.29
C VAL A 38 5.50 17.42 -11.05
N LEU A 39 4.29 17.58 -11.59
CA LEU A 39 3.49 18.80 -11.43
C LEU A 39 3.06 19.02 -9.98
N GLY A 40 2.67 17.96 -9.27
CA GLY A 40 2.31 18.04 -7.86
C GLY A 40 3.50 18.40 -6.97
N SER A 41 4.68 17.83 -7.23
CA SER A 41 5.91 18.17 -6.50
C SER A 41 6.35 19.61 -6.79
N ALA A 42 6.31 20.03 -8.06
CA ALA A 42 6.62 21.41 -8.45
C ALA A 42 5.64 22.42 -7.83
N PHE A 43 4.34 22.09 -7.78
CA PHE A 43 3.34 22.91 -7.10
C PHE A 43 3.61 23.02 -5.61
N GLY A 44 3.89 21.91 -4.92
CA GLY A 44 4.24 21.91 -3.49
C GLY A 44 5.47 22.76 -3.18
N LEU A 45 6.53 22.60 -3.97
CA LEU A 45 7.75 23.42 -3.86
C LEU A 45 7.47 24.90 -4.14
N GLY A 46 6.67 25.21 -5.16
CA GLY A 46 6.26 26.57 -5.48
C GLY A 46 5.49 27.24 -4.34
N LEU A 47 4.57 26.51 -3.68
CA LEU A 47 3.88 27.02 -2.49
C LEU A 47 4.85 27.33 -1.35
N GLN A 48 5.84 26.46 -1.10
CA GLN A 48 6.81 26.67 -0.04
C GLN A 48 7.74 27.86 -0.31
N LEU A 49 8.20 28.03 -1.56
CA LEU A 49 9.08 29.14 -1.95
C LEU A 49 8.37 30.50 -1.97
N LEU A 50 7.10 30.54 -2.37
CA LEU A 50 6.36 31.81 -2.50
C LEU A 50 5.80 32.32 -1.16
N PHE A 51 5.30 31.44 -0.30
CA PHE A 51 4.61 31.83 0.93
C PHE A 51 5.46 31.66 2.20
N GLY A 52 6.54 30.88 2.14
CA GLY A 52 7.37 30.55 3.30
C GLY A 52 6.72 29.54 4.25
N GLU A 53 7.54 28.93 5.12
CA GLU A 53 7.05 27.92 6.06
C GLU A 53 6.05 28.49 7.07
N GLY A 54 4.95 27.76 7.30
CA GLY A 54 3.97 28.11 8.34
C GLY A 54 2.93 29.16 7.94
N HIS A 55 2.92 29.64 6.70
CA HIS A 55 1.91 30.60 6.25
C HIS A 55 0.49 29.99 6.24
N ALA A 56 -0.49 30.72 6.76
CA ALA A 56 -1.88 30.23 6.89
C ALA A 56 -2.52 29.84 5.55
N ALA A 57 -2.09 30.44 4.44
CA ALA A 57 -2.58 30.06 3.11
C ALA A 57 -2.18 28.63 2.70
N ILE A 58 -1.01 28.15 3.12
CA ILE A 58 -0.58 26.77 2.83
C ILE A 58 -1.51 25.78 3.52
N GLY A 59 -1.85 26.01 4.79
CA GLY A 59 -2.80 25.18 5.53
C GLY A 59 -4.16 25.11 4.84
N GLY A 60 -4.73 26.27 4.50
CA GLY A 60 -6.00 26.35 3.79
C GLY A 60 -5.99 25.67 2.41
N THR A 61 -4.92 25.82 1.63
CA THR A 61 -4.79 25.12 0.34
C THR A 61 -4.65 23.62 0.52
N LEU A 62 -3.87 23.17 1.50
CA LEU A 62 -3.65 21.75 1.78
C LEU A 62 -4.93 21.04 2.20
N GLU A 63 -5.86 21.68 2.91
CA GLU A 63 -7.15 21.06 3.27
C GLU A 63 -7.92 20.58 2.03
N TRP A 64 -8.00 21.43 1.00
CA TRP A 64 -8.67 21.09 -0.26
C TRP A 64 -7.89 20.11 -1.12
N VAL A 65 -6.57 20.29 -1.24
CA VAL A 65 -5.70 19.33 -1.95
C VAL A 65 -5.79 17.94 -1.31
N ASN A 66 -5.89 17.87 0.02
CA ASN A 66 -6.05 16.64 0.77
C ASN A 66 -7.36 15.92 0.47
N VAL A 67 -8.44 16.60 0.05
CA VAL A 67 -9.68 15.91 -0.37
C VAL A 67 -9.38 14.97 -1.54
N VAL A 68 -8.62 15.44 -2.53
CA VAL A 68 -8.21 14.63 -3.69
C VAL A 68 -7.20 13.56 -3.27
N GLY A 69 -6.13 13.96 -2.58
CA GLY A 69 -5.03 13.05 -2.22
C GLY A 69 -5.45 11.97 -1.22
N ARG A 70 -6.06 12.36 -0.09
CA ARG A 70 -6.56 11.40 0.92
C ARG A 70 -7.76 10.62 0.42
N GLY A 71 -8.61 11.23 -0.41
CA GLY A 71 -9.70 10.52 -1.08
C GLY A 71 -9.18 9.35 -1.91
N TYR A 72 -8.19 9.61 -2.78
CA TYR A 72 -7.56 8.57 -3.59
C TYR A 72 -6.89 7.47 -2.74
N VAL A 73 -6.10 7.85 -1.72
CA VAL A 73 -5.47 6.87 -0.81
C VAL A 73 -6.53 6.06 -0.04
N GLY A 74 -7.64 6.67 0.35
CA GLY A 74 -8.76 6.01 1.00
C GLY A 74 -9.40 4.95 0.09
N LEU A 75 -9.63 5.29 -1.18
CA LEU A 75 -10.13 4.37 -2.20
C LEU A 75 -9.17 3.19 -2.43
N LEU A 76 -7.85 3.44 -2.48
CA LEU A 76 -6.85 2.38 -2.56
C LEU A 76 -6.85 1.48 -1.32
N LYS A 77 -6.96 2.04 -0.12
CA LYS A 77 -7.04 1.27 1.13
C LYS A 77 -8.29 0.39 1.19
N MET A 78 -9.42 0.88 0.67
CA MET A 78 -10.68 0.15 0.62
C MET A 78 -10.57 -1.14 -0.21
N ILE A 79 -9.87 -1.11 -1.35
CA ILE A 79 -9.76 -2.28 -2.24
C ILE A 79 -8.74 -3.31 -1.80
N ILE A 80 -7.74 -2.93 -0.99
CA ILE A 80 -6.64 -3.84 -0.64
C ILE A 80 -7.14 -5.10 0.06
N MET A 81 -7.97 -4.97 1.10
CA MET A 81 -8.38 -6.14 1.91
C MET A 81 -9.26 -7.13 1.13
N PRO A 82 -10.31 -6.72 0.39
CA PRO A 82 -11.09 -7.63 -0.45
C PRO A 82 -10.26 -8.26 -1.57
N LEU A 83 -9.39 -7.48 -2.21
CA LEU A 83 -8.52 -7.97 -3.28
C LEU A 83 -7.59 -9.06 -2.78
N VAL A 84 -6.88 -8.82 -1.66
CA VAL A 84 -5.95 -9.80 -1.09
C VAL A 84 -6.67 -11.11 -0.78
N LEU A 85 -7.83 -11.06 -0.10
CA LEU A 85 -8.58 -12.27 0.24
C LEU A 85 -8.96 -13.09 -1.01
N VAL A 86 -9.62 -12.44 -1.97
CA VAL A 86 -10.13 -13.12 -3.16
C VAL A 86 -8.99 -13.61 -4.06
N SER A 87 -7.93 -12.82 -4.20
CA SER A 87 -6.74 -13.20 -4.97
C SER A 87 -6.02 -14.39 -4.35
N MET A 88 -5.89 -14.47 -3.02
CA MET A 88 -5.25 -15.62 -2.37
C MET A 88 -6.08 -16.90 -2.51
N ILE A 89 -7.40 -16.82 -2.35
CA ILE A 89 -8.29 -17.96 -2.60
C ILE A 89 -8.16 -18.42 -4.06
N ALA A 90 -8.24 -17.48 -5.00
CA ALA A 90 -8.15 -17.78 -6.43
C ALA A 90 -6.80 -18.38 -6.83
N ALA A 91 -5.70 -17.86 -6.29
CA ALA A 91 -4.36 -18.37 -6.56
C ALA A 91 -4.23 -19.85 -6.16
N VAL A 92 -4.80 -20.23 -5.00
CA VAL A 92 -4.76 -21.63 -4.56
C VAL A 92 -5.72 -22.49 -5.38
N VAL A 93 -6.97 -22.07 -5.58
CA VAL A 93 -7.99 -22.84 -6.33
C VAL A 93 -7.57 -23.11 -7.78
N LYS A 94 -6.87 -22.16 -8.41
CA LYS A 94 -6.37 -22.28 -9.79
C LYS A 94 -5.08 -23.09 -9.91
N LEU A 95 -4.44 -23.45 -8.81
CA LEU A 95 -3.23 -24.27 -8.84
C LEU A 95 -3.56 -25.70 -9.28
N GLU A 96 -2.89 -26.18 -10.33
CA GLU A 96 -3.13 -27.51 -10.90
C GLU A 96 -2.68 -28.66 -9.97
N LYS A 97 -3.08 -29.90 -10.29
CA LYS A 97 -2.85 -31.09 -9.46
C LYS A 97 -1.35 -31.42 -9.23
N GLY A 98 -0.43 -30.92 -10.07
CA GLY A 98 1.02 -31.09 -9.91
C GLY A 98 1.77 -29.92 -9.23
N GLY A 99 1.09 -28.81 -8.95
CA GLY A 99 1.70 -27.63 -8.33
C GLY A 99 1.80 -27.77 -6.81
N SER A 100 3.02 -27.77 -6.26
CA SER A 100 3.24 -27.73 -4.80
C SER A 100 3.25 -26.29 -4.29
N LEU A 101 2.16 -25.89 -3.62
CA LEU A 101 2.05 -24.58 -2.96
C LEU A 101 3.21 -24.37 -1.98
N GLY A 102 3.55 -25.38 -1.18
CA GLY A 102 4.65 -25.31 -0.21
C GLY A 102 6.01 -25.04 -0.86
N LYS A 103 6.31 -25.66 -2.01
CA LYS A 103 7.55 -25.43 -2.74
C LYS A 103 7.60 -24.01 -3.32
N ILE A 104 6.50 -23.54 -3.91
CA ILE A 104 6.41 -22.18 -4.47
C ILE A 104 6.58 -21.16 -3.35
N SER A 105 5.80 -21.28 -2.27
CA SER A 105 5.89 -20.38 -1.11
C SER A 105 7.27 -20.39 -0.46
N GLY A 106 7.88 -21.56 -0.26
CA GLY A 106 9.23 -21.69 0.32
C GLY A 106 10.31 -21.04 -0.55
N LEU A 107 10.22 -21.20 -1.88
CA LEU A 107 11.14 -20.54 -2.81
C LEU A 107 10.93 -19.02 -2.81
N THR A 108 9.68 -18.56 -2.87
CA THR A 108 9.36 -17.13 -2.84
C THR A 108 9.82 -16.47 -1.54
N ILE A 109 9.55 -17.06 -0.37
CA ILE A 109 9.99 -16.53 0.92
C ILE A 109 11.52 -16.46 0.97
N SER A 110 12.22 -17.52 0.56
CA SER A 110 13.69 -17.53 0.52
C SER A 110 14.25 -16.42 -0.37
N ILE A 111 13.68 -16.22 -1.56
CA ILE A 111 14.08 -15.15 -2.48
C ILE A 111 13.82 -13.77 -1.88
N LEU A 112 12.64 -13.55 -1.28
CA LEU A 112 12.28 -12.27 -0.66
C LEU A 112 13.18 -11.95 0.54
N LEU A 113 13.48 -12.94 1.39
CA LEU A 113 14.41 -12.76 2.52
C LEU A 113 15.84 -12.48 2.03
N ALA A 114 16.32 -13.21 1.03
CA ALA A 114 17.66 -13.00 0.47
C ALA A 114 17.78 -11.62 -0.18
N THR A 115 16.81 -11.20 -0.99
CA THR A 115 16.81 -9.87 -1.63
C THR A 115 16.69 -8.74 -0.60
N THR A 116 15.90 -8.93 0.46
CA THR A 116 15.81 -7.98 1.59
C THR A 116 17.15 -7.87 2.33
N ALA A 117 17.81 -9.00 2.60
CA ALA A 117 19.13 -9.01 3.23
C ALA A 117 20.18 -8.30 2.37
N ILE A 118 20.19 -8.56 1.05
CA ILE A 118 21.08 -7.86 0.11
C ILE A 118 20.78 -6.35 0.10
N SER A 119 19.50 -5.97 0.06
CA SER A 119 19.09 -4.56 0.08
C SER A 119 19.53 -3.86 1.37
N ALA A 120 19.40 -4.52 2.53
CA ALA A 120 19.86 -4.00 3.82
C ALA A 120 21.39 -3.83 3.86
N LEU A 121 22.14 -4.80 3.33
CA LEU A 121 23.60 -4.72 3.22
C LEU A 121 24.03 -3.54 2.35
N ILE A 122 23.40 -3.36 1.18
CA ILE A 122 23.67 -2.21 0.31
C ILE A 122 23.37 -0.90 1.05
N GLY A 123 22.26 -0.81 1.77
CA GLY A 123 21.91 0.35 2.58
C GLY A 123 22.99 0.68 3.61
N ILE A 124 23.43 -0.33 4.37
CA ILE A 124 24.50 -0.17 5.37
C ILE A 124 25.79 0.30 4.71
N VAL A 125 26.21 -0.33 3.61
CA VAL A 125 27.44 0.06 2.89
C VAL A 125 27.36 1.51 2.40
N VAL A 126 26.25 1.91 1.79
CA VAL A 126 26.07 3.30 1.32
C VAL A 126 26.14 4.28 2.50
N THR A 127 25.45 4.00 3.62
CA THR A 127 25.51 4.89 4.79
C THR A 127 26.92 5.05 5.34
N GLN A 128 27.70 3.96 5.39
CA GLN A 128 29.07 3.99 5.89
C GLN A 128 30.03 4.67 4.91
N VAL A 129 29.96 4.37 3.62
CA VAL A 129 30.87 4.92 2.59
C VAL A 129 30.71 6.42 2.43
N PHE A 130 29.47 6.92 2.46
CA PHE A 130 29.18 8.35 2.33
C PHE A 130 29.20 9.09 3.68
N GLY A 131 29.53 8.39 4.78
CA GLY A 131 29.57 8.98 6.12
C GLY A 131 28.25 9.65 6.51
N LEU A 132 27.11 9.08 6.08
CA LEU A 132 25.79 9.61 6.38
C LEU A 132 25.52 9.43 7.88
N SER A 133 25.84 10.44 8.67
CA SER A 133 25.49 10.51 10.09
C SER A 133 24.31 11.46 10.31
N ALA A 134 23.66 11.34 11.47
CA ALA A 134 22.65 12.30 11.90
C ALA A 134 23.26 13.65 12.36
N GLU A 135 24.60 13.73 12.48
CA GLU A 135 25.31 14.93 12.89
C GLU A 135 25.23 15.99 11.77
N GLY A 136 24.62 17.15 12.08
CA GLY A 136 24.48 18.26 11.14
C GLY A 136 23.08 18.40 10.52
N LEU A 137 22.14 17.48 10.78
CA LEU A 137 20.71 17.77 10.61
C LEU A 137 20.34 18.85 11.62
N THR A 138 19.98 20.05 11.15
CA THR A 138 19.61 21.16 12.03
C THR A 138 18.41 20.76 12.90
N GLU A 139 18.64 20.59 14.20
CA GLU A 139 17.65 20.21 15.20
C GLU A 139 16.59 21.31 15.38
N GLY A 140 15.66 21.41 14.45
CA GLY A 140 14.39 22.07 14.72
C GLY A 140 13.60 21.24 15.72
N ALA A 141 12.82 21.88 16.62
CA ALA A 141 11.98 21.20 17.62
C ALA A 141 11.05 20.09 17.05
N ARG A 142 10.77 20.13 15.73
CA ARG A 142 9.99 19.10 15.02
C ARG A 142 10.76 17.80 14.77
N GLU A 143 12.09 17.87 14.63
CA GLU A 143 12.94 16.71 14.38
C GLU A 143 13.26 15.99 15.70
N THR A 144 13.52 16.72 16.79
CA THR A 144 13.66 16.15 18.15
C THR A 144 12.38 15.43 18.59
N ALA A 145 11.21 16.00 18.32
CA ALA A 145 9.93 15.34 18.59
C ALA A 145 9.74 14.07 17.73
N ARG A 146 10.31 14.03 16.52
CA ARG A 146 10.24 12.88 15.61
C ARG A 146 11.20 11.76 16.03
N ILE A 147 12.38 12.12 16.52
CA ILE A 147 13.36 11.19 17.13
C ILE A 147 12.73 10.52 18.36
N ALA A 148 12.11 11.29 19.26
CA ALA A 148 11.43 10.73 20.44
C ALA A 148 10.28 9.76 20.09
N VAL A 149 9.55 10.00 18.99
CA VAL A 149 8.53 9.06 18.47
C VAL A 149 9.17 7.80 17.88
N LEU A 150 10.34 7.93 17.27
CA LEU A 150 11.11 6.81 16.73
C LEU A 150 11.62 5.89 17.85
N GLU A 151 12.20 6.47 18.91
CA GLU A 151 12.67 5.73 20.10
C GLU A 151 11.53 4.93 20.74
N ASN A 152 10.39 5.58 21.00
CA ASN A 152 9.20 4.90 21.53
C ASN A 152 8.68 3.77 20.62
N ARG A 153 8.90 3.86 19.30
CA ARG A 153 8.50 2.81 18.35
C ARG A 153 9.50 1.65 18.35
N VAL A 154 10.79 1.94 18.51
CA VAL A 154 11.84 0.92 18.68
C VAL A 154 11.57 0.10 19.93
N ASP A 155 11.27 0.76 21.06
CA ASP A 155 10.95 0.09 22.33
C ASP A 155 9.77 -0.90 22.21
N ARG A 156 8.70 -0.50 21.51
CA ARG A 156 7.53 -1.37 21.26
C ARG A 156 7.83 -2.56 20.34
N VAL A 157 8.84 -2.46 19.47
CA VAL A 157 9.25 -3.55 18.58
C VAL A 157 10.22 -4.49 19.30
N SER A 158 11.07 -3.99 20.20
CA SER A 158 11.93 -4.82 21.05
C SER A 158 11.16 -5.68 22.07
N ASP A 159 9.96 -5.27 22.46
CA ASP A 159 9.09 -6.06 23.34
C ASP A 159 8.41 -7.26 22.65
N LEU A 160 8.32 -7.27 21.32
CA LEU A 160 7.76 -8.39 20.55
C LEU A 160 8.83 -9.46 20.35
N THR A 161 8.79 -10.48 21.19
CA THR A 161 9.61 -11.68 20.97
C THR A 161 9.24 -12.33 19.63
N ILE A 162 10.22 -12.93 18.93
CA ILE A 162 9.98 -13.62 17.65
C ILE A 162 8.80 -14.62 17.74
N PRO A 163 8.63 -15.44 18.81
CA PRO A 163 7.46 -16.29 18.96
C PRO A 163 6.13 -15.54 19.00
N GLN A 164 6.04 -14.43 19.74
CA GLN A 164 4.82 -13.61 19.80
C GLN A 164 4.49 -13.00 18.44
N MET A 165 5.50 -12.58 17.69
CA MET A 165 5.33 -12.09 16.32
C MET A 165 4.76 -13.19 15.40
N LEU A 166 5.26 -14.42 15.47
CA LEU A 166 4.73 -15.53 14.67
C LEU A 166 3.27 -15.85 15.02
N VAL A 167 2.94 -15.87 16.31
CA VAL A 167 1.55 -16.10 16.77
C VAL A 167 0.64 -14.96 16.30
N SER A 168 1.14 -13.72 16.24
CA SER A 168 0.36 -12.55 15.79
C SER A 168 -0.11 -12.62 14.33
N PHE A 169 0.51 -13.50 13.52
CA PHE A 169 0.10 -13.75 12.13
C PHE A 169 -1.07 -14.72 12.02
N ILE A 170 -1.33 -15.53 13.05
CA ILE A 170 -2.42 -16.50 13.03
C ILE A 170 -3.75 -15.74 13.17
N PRO A 171 -4.67 -15.83 12.20
CA PRO A 171 -5.97 -15.18 12.29
C PRO A 171 -6.81 -15.86 13.38
N THR A 172 -7.23 -15.11 14.39
CA THR A 172 -8.22 -15.58 15.39
C THR A 172 -9.65 -15.23 14.96
N ASN A 173 -9.83 -14.10 14.26
CA ASN A 173 -11.08 -13.69 13.65
C ASN A 173 -10.80 -13.03 12.29
N PRO A 174 -10.92 -13.76 11.16
CA PRO A 174 -10.59 -13.24 9.85
C PRO A 174 -11.48 -12.06 9.42
N PHE A 175 -12.71 -11.99 9.92
CA PHE A 175 -13.61 -10.86 9.63
C PHE A 175 -13.17 -9.58 10.35
N ALA A 176 -12.64 -9.70 11.57
CA ALA A 176 -12.03 -8.56 12.27
C ALA A 176 -10.69 -8.15 11.64
N ASP A 177 -9.94 -9.08 11.04
CA ASP A 177 -8.74 -8.74 10.30
C ASP A 177 -9.07 -8.05 8.96
N LEU A 178 -10.19 -8.37 8.32
CA LEU A 178 -10.64 -7.64 7.11
C LEU A 178 -10.89 -6.14 7.35
N THR A 179 -11.13 -5.72 8.59
CA THR A 179 -11.26 -4.29 8.93
C THR A 179 -9.92 -3.59 9.12
N GLY A 180 -8.79 -4.31 9.08
CA GLY A 180 -7.45 -3.75 9.31
C GLY A 180 -7.23 -3.33 10.77
N SER A 181 -7.87 -4.02 11.71
CA SER A 181 -7.82 -3.69 13.16
C SER A 181 -6.43 -3.81 13.78
N ARG A 182 -5.51 -4.57 13.16
CA ARG A 182 -4.14 -4.78 13.63
C ARG A 182 -3.13 -4.56 12.50
N SER A 183 -1.88 -4.30 12.85
CA SER A 183 -0.78 -4.17 11.88
C SER A 183 -0.53 -5.44 11.08
N THR A 184 -0.85 -6.62 11.64
CA THR A 184 -0.66 -7.92 11.01
C THR A 184 -1.87 -8.41 10.22
N SER A 185 -2.96 -7.63 10.15
CA SER A 185 -4.21 -8.06 9.55
C SER A 185 -4.09 -8.46 8.07
N ILE A 186 -3.22 -7.81 7.28
CA ILE A 186 -2.99 -8.21 5.88
C ILE A 186 -2.43 -9.64 5.81
N ILE A 187 -1.43 -9.96 6.64
CA ILE A 187 -0.81 -11.29 6.70
C ILE A 187 -1.84 -12.32 7.16
N ALA A 188 -2.65 -11.98 8.17
CA ALA A 188 -3.71 -12.84 8.68
C ALA A 188 -4.77 -13.16 7.60
N VAL A 189 -5.19 -12.15 6.82
CA VAL A 189 -6.12 -12.33 5.68
C VAL A 189 -5.50 -13.19 4.58
N VAL A 190 -4.20 -13.04 4.30
CA VAL A 190 -3.47 -13.91 3.35
C VAL A 190 -3.51 -15.36 3.82
N ILE A 191 -3.15 -15.62 5.08
CA ILE A 191 -3.16 -16.97 5.66
C ILE A 191 -4.57 -17.57 5.60
N PHE A 192 -5.59 -16.82 6.01
CA PHE A 192 -6.97 -17.26 5.93
C PHE A 192 -7.42 -17.56 4.51
N GLY A 193 -7.09 -16.70 3.53
CA GLY A 193 -7.41 -16.91 2.12
C GLY A 193 -6.74 -18.15 1.55
N VAL A 194 -5.48 -18.41 1.91
CA VAL A 194 -4.77 -19.63 1.52
C VAL A 194 -5.42 -20.87 2.11
N LEU A 195 -5.69 -20.89 3.42
CA LEU A 195 -6.34 -22.03 4.09
C LEU A 195 -7.72 -22.32 3.49
N THR A 196 -8.49 -21.26 3.20
CA THR A 196 -9.79 -21.36 2.52
C THR A 196 -9.64 -21.94 1.11
N GLY A 197 -8.64 -21.49 0.36
CA GLY A 197 -8.34 -22.05 -0.97
C GLY A 197 -7.91 -23.52 -0.93
N ILE A 198 -7.14 -23.93 0.07
CA ILE A 198 -6.75 -25.34 0.28
C ILE A 198 -7.99 -26.17 0.61
N ALA A 199 -8.85 -25.69 1.51
CA ALA A 199 -10.11 -26.36 1.85
C ALA A 199 -11.01 -26.50 0.62
N ALA A 200 -11.15 -25.44 -0.19
CA ALA A 200 -11.89 -25.48 -1.45
C ALA A 200 -11.33 -26.53 -2.40
N ARG A 201 -10.00 -26.61 -2.57
CA ARG A 201 -9.36 -27.67 -3.38
C ARG A 201 -9.65 -29.07 -2.86
N LYS A 202 -9.62 -29.27 -1.55
CA LYS A 202 -9.93 -30.56 -0.94
C LYS A 202 -11.37 -30.96 -1.22
N VAL A 203 -12.32 -30.03 -1.12
CA VAL A 203 -13.72 -30.26 -1.50
C VAL A 203 -13.85 -30.61 -2.99
N MET A 204 -13.17 -29.89 -3.89
CA MET A 204 -13.20 -30.22 -5.33
C MET A 204 -12.62 -31.62 -5.62
N ALA A 205 -11.64 -32.07 -4.84
CA ALA A 205 -11.06 -33.41 -4.99
C ALA A 205 -11.96 -34.52 -4.42
N GLU A 206 -12.73 -34.24 -3.37
CA GLU A 206 -13.67 -35.19 -2.75
C GLU A 206 -15.02 -35.23 -3.47
N LYS A 207 -15.44 -34.11 -4.08
CA LYS A 207 -16.75 -33.92 -4.71
C LYS A 207 -16.60 -33.26 -6.08
N GLU A 208 -16.48 -34.08 -7.12
CA GLU A 208 -16.24 -33.63 -8.49
C GLU A 208 -17.36 -32.70 -9.02
N GLU A 209 -18.61 -32.92 -8.59
CA GLU A 209 -19.74 -32.04 -8.92
C GLU A 209 -19.58 -30.59 -8.45
N LEU A 210 -18.75 -30.34 -7.43
CA LEU A 210 -18.48 -29.01 -6.88
C LEU A 210 -17.26 -28.33 -7.51
N GLU A 211 -16.48 -29.02 -8.36
CA GLU A 211 -15.30 -28.43 -9.00
C GLU A 211 -15.66 -27.22 -9.87
N SER A 212 -16.59 -27.40 -10.82
CA SER A 212 -17.00 -26.32 -11.72
C SER A 212 -17.69 -25.15 -10.98
N PRO A 213 -18.65 -25.39 -10.05
CA PRO A 213 -19.25 -24.32 -9.24
C PRO A 213 -18.23 -23.51 -8.44
N ILE A 214 -17.28 -24.17 -7.77
CA ILE A 214 -16.26 -23.49 -6.96
C ILE A 214 -15.36 -22.62 -7.84
N ARG A 215 -14.88 -23.15 -8.97
CA ARG A 215 -14.06 -22.38 -9.92
C ARG A 215 -14.80 -21.16 -10.45
N THR A 216 -16.05 -21.35 -10.86
CA THR A 216 -16.90 -20.29 -11.41
C THR A 216 -17.14 -19.19 -10.36
N PHE A 217 -17.44 -19.56 -9.12
CA PHE A 217 -17.64 -18.60 -8.02
C PHE A 217 -16.39 -17.76 -7.75
N VAL A 218 -15.22 -18.41 -7.67
CA VAL A 218 -13.94 -17.75 -7.42
C VAL A 218 -13.58 -16.81 -8.58
N GLU A 219 -13.80 -17.23 -9.82
CA GLU A 219 -13.55 -16.41 -11.00
C GLU A 219 -14.50 -15.20 -11.11
N ALA A 220 -15.78 -15.40 -10.82
CA ALA A 220 -16.77 -14.33 -10.79
C ALA A 220 -16.41 -13.29 -9.73
N THR A 221 -16.09 -13.74 -8.50
CA THR A 221 -15.71 -12.87 -7.39
C THR A 221 -14.41 -12.11 -7.71
N GLN A 222 -13.40 -12.81 -8.24
CA GLN A 222 -12.14 -12.18 -8.65
C GLN A 222 -12.38 -11.13 -9.74
N SER A 223 -13.23 -11.43 -10.72
CA SER A 223 -13.54 -10.50 -11.81
C SER A 223 -14.23 -9.24 -11.32
N ILE A 224 -15.18 -9.36 -10.38
CA ILE A 224 -15.87 -8.22 -9.75
C ILE A 224 -14.85 -7.34 -8.99
N VAL A 225 -14.01 -7.96 -8.15
CA VAL A 225 -13.02 -7.20 -7.37
C VAL A 225 -12.00 -6.53 -8.29
N MET A 226 -11.52 -7.22 -9.33
CA MET A 226 -10.63 -6.63 -10.32
C MET A 226 -11.29 -5.49 -11.11
N ARG A 227 -12.60 -5.55 -11.35
CA ARG A 227 -13.36 -4.45 -11.96
C ARG A 227 -13.40 -3.23 -11.05
N LEU A 228 -13.59 -3.42 -9.74
CA LEU A 228 -13.50 -2.34 -8.74
C LEU A 228 -12.11 -1.70 -8.72
N VAL A 229 -11.04 -2.50 -8.76
CA VAL A 229 -9.66 -1.95 -8.85
C VAL A 229 -9.50 -1.08 -10.10
N LYS A 230 -9.98 -1.55 -11.26
CA LYS A 230 -9.92 -0.78 -12.51
C LYS A 230 -10.71 0.53 -12.44
N MET A 231 -11.86 0.56 -11.75
CA MET A 231 -12.65 1.78 -11.58
C MET A 231 -11.96 2.85 -10.72
N ILE A 232 -11.07 2.44 -9.82
CA ILE A 232 -10.36 3.39 -8.94
C ILE A 232 -9.06 3.89 -9.59
N MET A 233 -8.44 3.06 -10.45
CA MET A 233 -7.19 3.44 -11.13
C MET A 233 -7.39 4.29 -12.38
N HIS A 234 -8.58 4.29 -12.99
CA HIS A 234 -8.91 5.02 -14.21
C HIS A 234 -9.85 6.18 -13.90
#